data_AF-A0AAE7I7U3-F1
#
_entry.id   AF-A0AAE7I7U3-F1
#
_cell.length_a   1.000
_cell.length_b   1.000
_cell.length_c   1.000
_cell.angle_alpha   90.00
_cell.angle_beta   90.00
_cell.angle_gamma   90.00
#
_symmetry.space_group_name_H-M   'P 1'
#
loop_
_entity.id
_entity.type
_entity.pdbx_description
1 polymer ?
#
loop_
_entity_poly.entity_id
_entity_poly.type
_entity_poly.pdbx_seq_one_letter_code
_entity_poly.pdbx_strand_id
1 'polypeptide(L)' 'MTHHIHFRCPCCHGSQYRTSSFDVTEKNPFGAKCIFCKSVMITFDNIALYIRSGQTLLDFRK' A
#
# COMPACT_ATOMS: atom_id res chain seq x y z
N MET A 1 12.93 -17.61 10.28
CA MET A 1 11.52 -17.17 10.29
C MET A 1 11.42 -15.95 9.38
N THR A 2 10.93 -16.11 8.17
CA THR A 2 10.70 -14.97 7.27
C THR A 2 9.41 -14.28 7.74
N HIS A 3 9.55 -13.09 8.32
CA HIS A 3 8.39 -12.24 8.62
C HIS A 3 7.76 -11.81 7.31
N HIS A 4 6.72 -12.54 6.87
CA HIS A 4 5.98 -12.20 5.67
C HIS A 4 5.08 -11.00 5.99
N ILE A 5 5.48 -9.82 5.54
CA ILE A 5 4.68 -8.62 5.68
C ILE A 5 3.46 -8.77 4.77
N HIS A 6 2.26 -8.79 5.35
CA HIS A 6 1.02 -8.93 4.61
C HIS A 6 0.50 -7.57 4.17
N PHE A 7 0.49 -7.35 2.86
CA PHE A 7 -0.05 -6.16 2.25
C PHE A 7 -1.45 -6.37 1.66
N ARG A 8 -2.29 -5.35 1.77
CA ARG A 8 -3.61 -5.30 1.13
C ARG A 8 -3.84 -3.94 0.50
N CYS A 9 -4.46 -3.93 -0.67
CA CYS A 9 -4.79 -2.69 -1.34
C CYS A 9 -6.04 -2.09 -0.70
N PRO A 10 -6.01 -0.82 -0.25
CA PRO A 10 -7.19 -0.18 0.32
C PRO A 10 -8.28 0.08 -0.73
N CYS A 11 -7.94 0.12 -2.02
CA CYS A 11 -8.88 0.49 -3.09
C CYS A 11 -9.61 -0.71 -3.69
N CYS A 12 -8.92 -1.83 -3.93
CA CYS A 12 -9.52 -3.01 -4.56
C CYS A 12 -9.49 -4.25 -3.66
N HIS A 13 -9.01 -4.13 -2.42
CA HIS A 13 -8.82 -5.24 -1.47
C HIS A 13 -7.90 -6.36 -1.93
N GLY A 14 -7.25 -6.20 -3.09
CA GLY A 14 -6.30 -7.15 -3.65
C GLY A 14 -5.03 -7.26 -2.80
N SER A 15 -4.44 -8.45 -2.78
CA SER A 15 -3.18 -8.76 -2.08
C SER A 15 -1.99 -8.86 -3.03
N GLN A 16 -2.20 -8.75 -4.34
CA GLN A 16 -1.11 -8.78 -5.32
C GLN A 16 -0.52 -7.39 -5.56
N TYR A 17 0.80 -7.31 -5.52
CA TYR A 17 1.56 -6.07 -5.72
C TYR A 17 2.89 -6.29 -6.39
N ARG A 18 3.42 -5.18 -6.88
CA ARG A 18 4.83 -5.04 -7.24
C ARG A 18 5.50 -4.11 -6.24
N THR A 19 6.80 -4.27 -6.07
CA THR A 19 7.66 -3.32 -5.35
C THR A 19 8.58 -2.64 -6.35
N SER A 20 8.80 -1.33 -6.20
CA SER A 20 9.71 -0.56 -7.04
C SER A 20 10.44 0.46 -6.19
N SER A 21 11.75 0.62 -6.38
CA SER A 21 12.54 1.65 -5.72
C SER A 21 12.05 3.07 -6.05
N PHE A 22 11.51 3.27 -7.26
CA PHE A 22 10.90 4.54 -7.67
C PHE A 22 9.60 4.87 -6.93
N ASP A 23 8.91 3.85 -6.39
CA ASP A 23 7.66 4.01 -5.66
C ASP A 23 7.87 4.14 -4.14
N VAL A 24 9.13 4.09 -3.67
CA VAL A 24 9.50 4.25 -2.26
C VAL A 24 9.38 5.72 -1.86
N THR A 25 8.58 5.99 -0.84
CA THR A 25 8.41 7.32 -0.25
C THR A 25 8.29 7.20 1.27
N GLU A 26 8.30 8.31 1.99
CA GLU A 26 8.06 8.31 3.45
C GLU A 26 6.72 7.64 3.81
N LYS A 27 5.71 7.77 2.96
CA LYS A 27 4.37 7.17 3.14
C LYS A 27 4.26 5.75 2.56
N ASN A 28 5.22 5.32 1.74
CA ASN A 28 5.28 3.98 1.15
C ASN A 28 6.72 3.45 1.25
N PRO A 29 7.20 3.12 2.45
CA PRO A 29 8.61 2.74 2.66
C PRO A 29 8.99 1.45 1.93
N PHE A 30 8.00 0.61 1.62
CA PHE A 30 8.20 -0.66 0.92
C PHE A 30 8.08 -0.54 -0.60
N GLY A 31 7.74 0.65 -1.12
CA GLY A 31 7.53 0.85 -2.55
C GLY A 31 6.44 -0.04 -3.14
N ALA A 32 5.50 -0.51 -2.30
CA ALA A 32 4.53 -1.53 -2.66
C ALA A 32 3.27 -0.90 -3.29
N LYS A 33 2.98 -1.25 -4.54
CA LYS A 33 1.78 -0.80 -5.26
C LYS A 33 1.00 -1.98 -5.81
N CYS A 34 -0.32 -1.91 -5.68
CA CYS A 34 -1.22 -2.94 -6.21
C CYS A 34 -1.00 -3.11 -7.72
N ILE A 35 -0.92 -4.34 -8.22
CA ILE A 35 -0.72 -4.57 -9.66
C ILE A 35 -1.92 -4.13 -10.50
N PHE A 36 -3.12 -4.13 -9.91
CA PHE A 36 -4.37 -3.83 -10.62
C PHE A 36 -4.65 -2.34 -10.69
N CYS A 37 -4.82 -1.68 -9.54
CA CYS A 37 -5.22 -0.27 -9.47
C CYS A 37 -4.05 0.69 -9.19
N LYS A 38 -2.82 0.18 -9.06
CA LYS A 38 -1.58 0.94 -8.79
C LYS A 38 -1.58 1.74 -7.48
N SER A 39 -2.62 1.64 -6.66
CA SER A 39 -2.66 2.26 -5.33
C SER A 39 -1.59 1.69 -4.42
N VAL A 40 -1.05 2.54 -3.55
CA VAL A 40 -0.13 2.15 -2.48
C VAL A 40 -0.79 1.10 -1.60
N MET A 41 -0.05 0.04 -1.29
CA MET A 41 -0.54 -0.99 -0.40
C MET A 41 -0.31 -0.65 1.07
N ILE A 42 -1.19 -1.14 1.92
CA ILE A 42 -1.11 -0.99 3.37
C ILE A 42 -0.84 -2.34 4.04
N THR A 43 -0.03 -2.35 5.10
CA THR A 43 0.16 -3.54 5.93
C THR A 43 -0.93 -3.61 6.99
N PHE A 44 -1.22 -4.81 7.50
CA PHE A 44 -2.26 -5.02 8.53
C PHE A 44 -2.02 -4.16 9.79
N ASP A 45 -0.78 -4.05 10.24
CA ASP A 45 -0.40 -3.24 11.41
C ASP A 45 -0.67 -1.74 11.22
N ASN A 46 -0.62 -1.26 9.98
CA ASN A 46 -0.81 0.15 9.63
C ASN A 46 -2.26 0.49 9.24
N ILE A 47 -3.19 -0.47 9.22
CA ILE A 47 -4.60 -0.21 8.89
C ILE A 47 -5.22 0.81 9.86
N ALA A 48 -4.96 0.69 11.16
CA ALA A 48 -5.53 1.59 12.17
C ALA A 48 -5.04 3.05 11.99
N LEU A 49 -3.76 3.22 11.66
CA LEU A 49 -3.16 4.53 11.41
C LEU A 49 -3.64 5.11 10.08
N TYR A 50 -3.74 4.28 9.03
CA TYR A 50 -4.25 4.68 7.73
C TYR A 50 -5.69 5.18 7.82
N ILE A 51 -6.59 4.44 8.50
CA ILE A 51 -7.98 4.85 8.73
C ILE A 51 -8.03 6.18 9.50
N ARG A 52 -7.22 6.34 10.55
CA ARG A 52 -7.19 7.55 11.37
C ARG A 52 -6.66 8.77 10.61
N SER A 53 -5.77 8.57 9.64
CA SER A 53 -5.16 9.64 8.86
C SER A 53 -6.07 10.21 7.76
N GLY A 54 -7.25 9.62 7.52
CA GLY A 54 -8.19 10.13 6.52
C GLY A 54 -7.64 10.21 5.09
N GLN A 55 -6.55 9.48 4.79
CA GLN A 55 -5.93 9.46 3.46
C GLN A 55 -6.73 8.58 2.48
N THR A 56 -8.01 8.89 2.34
CA THR A 56 -8.81 8.46 1.21
C THR A 56 -8.32 9.19 -0.05
N LEU A 57 -8.03 8.42 -1.10
CA LEU A 57 -8.07 8.84 -2.51
C LEU A 57 -6.95 9.73 -3.11
N LEU A 58 -5.80 9.97 -2.48
CA LEU A 58 -4.84 10.96 -3.01
C LEU A 58 -3.71 10.48 -3.95
N ASP A 59 -3.69 9.22 -4.38
CA ASP A 59 -2.78 8.80 -5.48
C ASP A 59 -3.52 8.05 -6.59
N PHE A 60 -4.71 8.53 -6.92
CA PHE A 60 -5.39 8.20 -8.17
C PHE A 60 -4.91 9.13 -9.28
N ARG A 61 -3.72 8.87 -9.82
CA ARG A 61 -3.39 9.35 -11.17
C ARG A 61 -3.06 8.15 -12.06
N LYS A 62 -4.00 7.91 -12.97
CA LYS A 62 -3.83 7.13 -14.19
C LYS A 62 -2.69 7.71 -15.02
#